data_AF-A0A2E6WYI9-F1
#
_entry.id   AF-A0A2E6WYI9-F1
#
_cell.length_a   1.000
_cell.length_b   1.000
_cell.length_c   1.000
_cell.angle_alpha   90.00
_cell.angle_beta   90.00
_cell.angle_gamma   90.00
#
_symmetry.space_group_name_H-M   'P 1'
#
loop_
_entity.id
_entity.type
_entity.pdbx_description
1 polymer ?
#
loop_
_entity_poly.entity_id
_entity_poly.type
_entity_poly.pdbx_seq_one_letter_code
_entity_poly.pdbx_strand_id
1 'polypeptide(L)'
;MSFGKSFKRSMPRNLSAAETQGRWLMPKTNNKDELTVRVESALDASDATLKAIHCIEGMDALEEEVLLNILQERNKIKNATIFAAEEHFLLRQLADRLGPIITDATQVHYIHDASWDINPPHEERIVEPHRVAAMELRTQLRELAAKLGSIQNLVKAEKLVADVRTAKF
;
A
#
# COMPACT_ATOMS: atom_id res chain seq x y z
N MET A 1 -63.55 -50.03 44.71
CA MET A 1 -64.55 -49.96 43.62
C MET A 1 -64.72 -48.51 43.21
N SER A 2 -64.76 -48.27 41.88
CA SER A 2 -65.16 -47.09 41.06
C SER A 2 -65.24 -45.70 41.71
N PHE A 3 -64.57 -44.66 41.20
CA PHE A 3 -64.67 -43.95 39.90
C PHE A 3 -66.02 -43.29 39.57
N GLY A 4 -65.93 -41.98 39.27
CA GLY A 4 -66.94 -41.12 38.63
C GLY A 4 -66.89 -39.71 39.24
N LYS A 5 -66.76 -38.59 38.52
CA LYS A 5 -67.18 -38.26 37.14
C LYS A 5 -66.37 -37.10 36.55
N SER A 6 -66.01 -37.27 35.29
CA SER A 6 -66.20 -36.36 34.14
C SER A 6 -65.82 -34.87 34.22
N PHE A 7 -64.83 -34.48 33.40
CA PHE A 7 -64.85 -33.17 32.74
C PHE A 7 -64.55 -33.33 31.24
N LYS A 8 -65.47 -32.83 30.42
CA LYS A 8 -65.39 -32.78 28.94
C LYS A 8 -64.27 -31.82 28.52
N ARG A 9 -63.54 -32.13 27.44
CA ARG A 9 -63.11 -31.09 26.47
C ARG A 9 -62.92 -31.66 25.07
N SER A 10 -63.30 -30.79 24.14
CA SER A 10 -63.49 -30.90 22.70
C SER A 10 -62.24 -31.25 21.88
N MET A 11 -62.45 -32.12 20.88
CA MET A 11 -61.74 -32.18 19.58
C MET A 11 -62.21 -31.02 18.65
N PRO A 12 -61.70 -30.77 17.42
CA PRO A 12 -60.50 -31.26 16.71
C PRO A 12 -59.73 -30.16 15.89
N ARG A 13 -58.74 -30.61 15.07
CA ARG A 13 -58.29 -30.07 13.75
C ARG A 13 -57.53 -28.74 13.70
N ASN A 14 -56.24 -28.81 13.33
CA ASN A 14 -55.76 -28.57 11.95
C ASN A 14 -54.24 -28.38 11.91
N LEU A 15 -53.63 -29.03 10.92
CA LEU A 15 -52.30 -28.72 10.41
C LEU A 15 -52.26 -27.25 9.97
N SER A 16 -51.31 -26.48 10.48
CA SER A 16 -50.98 -25.16 9.97
C SER A 16 -49.46 -25.05 9.89
N ALA A 17 -49.00 -24.87 8.65
CA ALA A 17 -47.65 -24.49 8.31
C ALA A 17 -47.18 -23.32 9.17
N ALA A 18 -46.06 -23.51 9.86
CA ALA A 18 -45.23 -22.41 10.35
C ALA A 18 -43.97 -22.40 9.48
N GLU A 19 -44.15 -21.87 8.27
CA GLU A 19 -43.08 -21.19 7.57
C GLU A 19 -42.57 -20.07 8.47
N THR A 20 -41.37 -20.21 9.01
CA THR A 20 -40.56 -19.04 9.35
C THR A 20 -39.12 -19.38 9.04
N GLN A 21 -38.85 -19.32 7.74
CA GLN A 21 -37.61 -18.92 7.09
C GLN A 21 -36.36 -18.90 7.97
N GLY A 22 -35.41 -19.75 7.59
CA GLY A 22 -34.01 -19.63 7.96
C GLY A 22 -33.51 -18.22 7.70
N ARG A 23 -33.48 -17.42 8.76
CA ARG A 23 -32.69 -16.21 8.84
C ARG A 23 -31.24 -16.66 8.94
N TRP A 24 -30.64 -16.92 7.78
CA TRP A 24 -29.20 -16.87 7.65
C TRP A 24 -28.78 -15.50 8.17
N LEU A 25 -28.22 -15.48 9.37
CA LEU A 25 -27.40 -14.38 9.83
C LEU A 25 -26.25 -14.33 8.83
N MET A 26 -26.44 -13.56 7.76
CA MET A 26 -25.32 -13.05 6.99
C MET A 26 -24.37 -12.46 8.03
N PRO A 27 -23.11 -12.92 8.12
CA PRO A 27 -22.14 -12.18 8.89
C PRO A 27 -22.19 -10.76 8.32
N LYS A 28 -22.51 -9.77 9.15
CA LYS A 28 -22.17 -8.38 8.84
C LYS A 28 -20.66 -8.41 8.71
N THR A 29 -20.17 -8.59 7.49
CA THR A 29 -18.76 -8.48 7.22
C THR A 29 -18.42 -7.08 7.65
N ASN A 30 -17.59 -6.97 8.69
CA ASN A 30 -16.86 -5.77 9.03
C ASN A 30 -15.80 -5.53 7.93
N ASN A 31 -16.25 -5.59 6.67
CA ASN A 31 -15.47 -5.37 5.48
C ASN A 31 -15.34 -3.86 5.44
N LYS A 32 -14.20 -3.34 5.92
CA LYS A 32 -13.76 -2.04 5.46
C LYS A 32 -13.87 -2.07 3.94
N ASP A 33 -14.52 -1.05 3.39
CA ASP A 33 -14.57 -0.82 1.95
C ASP A 33 -13.14 -0.98 1.39
N GLU A 34 -12.97 -1.81 0.37
CA GLU A 34 -11.65 -2.17 -0.17
C GLU A 34 -10.87 -0.93 -0.59
N LEU A 35 -11.57 0.09 -1.09
CA LEU A 35 -11.01 1.39 -1.40
C LEU A 35 -10.44 2.07 -0.14
N THR A 36 -11.16 2.02 0.98
CA THR A 36 -10.70 2.57 2.26
C THR A 36 -9.40 1.90 2.71
N VAL A 37 -9.31 0.56 2.62
CA VAL A 37 -8.09 -0.19 2.97
C VAL A 37 -6.91 0.22 2.08
N ARG A 38 -7.13 0.38 0.78
CA ARG A 38 -6.07 0.79 -0.17
C ARG A 38 -5.62 2.23 0.08
N VAL A 39 -6.54 3.13 0.43
CA VAL A 39 -6.22 4.52 0.80
C VAL A 39 -5.42 4.56 2.10
N GLU A 40 -5.84 3.84 3.14
CA GLU A 40 -5.08 3.73 4.40
C GLU A 40 -3.64 3.24 4.13
N SER A 41 -3.49 2.18 3.34
CA SER A 41 -2.15 1.67 2.97
C SER A 41 -1.32 2.66 2.15
N ALA A 42 -1.94 3.48 1.30
CA ALA A 42 -1.25 4.53 0.56
C ALA A 42 -0.82 5.70 1.45
N LEU A 43 -1.58 6.02 2.50
CA LEU A 43 -1.21 7.01 3.51
C LEU A 43 -0.01 6.52 4.33
N ASP A 44 0.00 5.25 4.75
CA ASP A 44 1.17 4.66 5.44
C ASP A 44 2.43 4.74 4.57
N ALA A 45 2.31 4.42 3.27
CA ALA A 45 3.41 4.54 2.31
C ALA A 45 3.83 6.00 2.08
N SER A 46 2.89 6.95 2.15
CA SER A 46 3.14 8.38 2.06
C SER A 46 3.99 8.87 3.25
N ASP A 47 3.64 8.45 4.46
CA ASP A 47 4.39 8.79 5.67
C ASP A 47 5.80 8.18 5.67
N ALA A 48 5.94 6.93 5.20
CA ALA A 48 7.23 6.29 5.03
C ALA A 48 8.09 7.04 3.98
N THR A 49 7.48 7.47 2.88
CA THR A 49 8.15 8.28 1.85
C THR A 49 8.62 9.63 2.41
N LEU A 50 7.78 10.34 3.18
CA LEU A 50 8.16 11.60 3.81
C LEU A 50 9.37 11.45 4.76
N LYS A 51 9.42 10.35 5.52
CA LYS A 51 10.58 10.04 6.38
C LYS A 51 11.84 9.82 5.55
N ALA A 52 11.76 9.06 4.46
CA ALA A 52 12.90 8.82 3.58
C ALA A 52 13.40 10.10 2.91
N ILE A 53 12.48 10.99 2.48
CA ILE A 53 12.82 12.32 1.95
C ILE A 53 13.57 13.14 3.01
N HIS A 54 13.08 13.16 4.25
CA HIS A 54 13.75 13.90 5.32
C HIS A 54 15.20 13.42 5.56
N CYS A 55 15.46 12.12 5.44
CA CYS A 55 16.81 11.58 5.58
C CYS A 55 17.76 12.03 4.45
N ILE A 56 17.25 12.24 3.24
CA ILE A 56 18.08 12.61 2.08
C ILE A 56 18.27 14.12 1.95
N GLU A 57 17.32 14.93 2.44
CA GLU A 57 17.40 16.41 2.42
C GLU A 57 18.62 16.96 3.18
N GLY A 58 19.15 16.21 4.14
CA GLY A 58 20.36 16.57 4.87
C GLY A 58 21.67 16.22 4.16
N MET A 59 21.62 15.79 2.89
CA MET A 59 22.76 15.22 2.17
C MET A 59 23.05 15.98 0.87
N ASP A 60 24.28 16.48 0.72
CA ASP A 60 24.74 17.25 -0.46
C ASP A 60 24.99 16.39 -1.71
N ALA A 61 24.58 15.11 -1.72
CA ALA A 61 24.91 14.13 -2.75
C ALA A 61 23.91 14.07 -3.91
N LEU A 62 22.79 14.81 -3.84
CA LEU A 62 21.77 14.81 -4.89
C LEU A 62 22.00 15.94 -5.89
N GLU A 63 21.84 15.62 -7.18
CA GLU A 63 21.73 16.65 -8.22
C GLU A 63 20.57 17.60 -7.89
N GLU A 64 20.79 18.90 -8.11
CA GLU A 64 19.84 19.96 -7.76
C GLU A 64 18.45 19.73 -8.38
N GLU A 65 18.39 19.27 -9.62
CA GLU A 65 17.15 18.96 -10.31
C GLU A 65 16.39 17.78 -9.67
N VAL A 66 17.11 16.74 -9.22
CA VAL A 66 16.52 15.59 -8.53
C VAL A 66 15.99 16.01 -7.17
N LEU A 67 16.76 16.83 -6.44
CA LEU A 67 16.34 17.38 -5.15
C LEU A 67 15.07 18.24 -5.30
N LEU A 68 15.01 19.12 -6.29
CA LEU A 68 13.82 19.94 -6.56
C LEU A 68 12.58 19.07 -6.82
N ASN A 69 12.71 18.02 -7.62
CA ASN A 69 11.60 17.09 -7.88
C ASN A 69 11.16 16.35 -6.61
N ILE A 70 12.11 15.90 -5.77
CA ILE A 70 11.82 15.30 -4.47
C ILE A 70 11.06 16.26 -3.56
N LEU A 71 11.46 17.53 -3.50
CA LEU A 71 10.80 18.57 -2.70
C LEU A 71 9.40 18.90 -3.22
N GLN A 72 9.18 18.87 -4.53
CA GLN A 72 7.84 19.01 -5.12
C GLN A 72 6.93 17.85 -4.72
N GLU A 73 7.41 16.60 -4.82
CA GLU A 73 6.64 15.42 -4.41
C GLU A 73 6.33 15.43 -2.91
N ARG A 74 7.28 15.87 -2.06
CA ARG A 74 7.04 16.10 -0.63
C ARG A 74 5.86 17.02 -0.38
N ASN A 75 5.78 18.13 -1.11
CA ASN A 75 4.68 19.09 -0.98
C ASN A 75 3.35 18.47 -1.42
N LYS A 76 3.35 17.69 -2.51
CA LYS A 76 2.14 16.98 -2.96
C LYS A 76 1.66 15.95 -1.94
N ILE A 77 2.58 15.21 -1.33
CA ILE A 77 2.26 14.23 -0.29
C ILE A 77 1.66 14.94 0.94
N LYS A 78 2.30 16.01 1.42
CA LYS A 78 1.79 16.79 2.58
C LYS A 78 0.41 17.40 2.35
N ASN A 79 0.10 17.80 1.12
CA ASN A 79 -1.19 18.38 0.76
C ASN A 79 -2.22 17.35 0.28
N ALA A 80 -1.91 16.05 0.37
CA ALA A 80 -2.73 14.95 -0.16
C ALA A 80 -3.09 15.05 -1.65
N THR A 81 -2.42 15.91 -2.43
CA THR A 81 -2.63 16.03 -3.88
C THR A 81 -1.98 14.87 -4.63
N ILE A 82 -1.17 14.04 -3.96
CA ILE A 82 -0.53 12.85 -4.54
C ILE A 82 -1.53 11.77 -4.99
N PHE A 83 -2.80 11.86 -4.57
CA PHE A 83 -3.88 10.98 -5.02
C PHE A 83 -4.47 11.39 -6.37
N ALA A 84 -3.98 12.47 -7.00
CA ALA A 84 -4.40 12.87 -8.34
C ALA A 84 -4.07 11.80 -9.39
N ALA A 85 -4.76 11.88 -10.53
CA ALA A 85 -4.55 10.96 -11.64
C ALA A 85 -3.08 10.99 -12.10
N GLU A 86 -2.55 9.82 -12.49
CA GLU A 86 -1.21 9.68 -13.09
C GLU A 86 0.01 10.00 -12.20
N GLU A 87 -0.16 10.52 -10.98
CA GLU A 87 0.95 10.78 -10.04
C GLU A 87 1.82 9.54 -9.76
N HIS A 88 1.22 8.35 -9.78
CA HIS A 88 1.98 7.10 -9.65
C HIS A 88 3.01 6.86 -10.77
N PHE A 89 2.83 7.44 -11.96
CA PHE A 89 3.85 7.39 -13.03
C PHE A 89 5.00 8.34 -12.75
N LEU A 90 4.71 9.54 -12.25
CA LEU A 90 5.73 10.54 -11.89
C LEU A 90 6.63 10.03 -10.77
N LEU A 91 6.04 9.40 -9.74
CA LEU A 91 6.80 8.76 -8.66
C LEU A 91 7.70 7.62 -9.15
N ARG A 92 7.25 6.82 -10.12
CA ARG A 92 8.10 5.77 -10.73
C ARG A 92 9.28 6.38 -11.48
N GLN A 93 9.03 7.41 -12.29
CA GLN A 93 10.09 8.10 -13.02
C GLN A 93 11.13 8.70 -12.05
N LEU A 94 10.66 9.34 -10.98
CA LEU A 94 11.56 9.87 -9.95
C LEU A 94 12.38 8.75 -9.27
N ALA A 95 11.76 7.62 -8.95
CA ALA A 95 12.46 6.47 -8.38
C ALA A 95 13.51 5.87 -9.34
N ASP A 96 13.27 5.93 -10.64
CA ASP A 96 14.22 5.44 -11.65
C ASP A 96 15.40 6.40 -11.83
N ARG A 97 15.19 7.72 -11.68
CA ARG A 97 16.27 8.73 -11.65
C ARG A 97 17.23 8.56 -10.47
N LEU A 98 16.80 7.96 -9.37
CA LEU A 98 17.69 7.61 -8.25
C LEU A 98 18.59 6.41 -8.58
N GLY A 99 18.31 5.64 -9.64
CA GLY A 99 19.08 4.46 -10.04
C GLY A 99 20.55 4.76 -10.33
N PRO A 100 20.88 5.70 -11.24
CA PRO A 100 22.25 6.12 -11.51
C PRO A 100 22.99 6.63 -10.27
N ILE A 101 22.35 7.47 -9.46
CA ILE A 101 22.92 8.02 -8.21
C ILE A 101 23.35 6.90 -7.24
N ILE A 102 22.54 5.86 -7.10
CA ILE A 102 22.84 4.69 -6.25
C ILE A 102 24.02 3.87 -6.80
N THR A 103 24.19 3.83 -8.12
CA THR A 103 25.26 3.10 -8.80
C THR A 103 26.58 3.88 -8.76
N ASP A 104 26.56 5.17 -9.04
CA ASP A 104 27.76 6.02 -9.11
C ASP A 104 28.41 6.24 -7.74
N ALA A 105 27.61 6.15 -6.67
CA ALA A 105 28.07 6.16 -5.28
C ALA A 105 28.82 4.89 -4.83
N THR A 106 29.14 3.96 -5.73
CA THR A 106 29.95 2.77 -5.41
C THR A 106 31.42 2.99 -5.77
N GLN A 107 32.20 3.48 -4.81
CA GLN A 107 33.66 3.38 -4.89
C GLN A 107 34.10 2.01 -4.36
N VAL A 108 34.68 1.20 -5.25
CA VAL A 108 35.44 0.01 -4.86
C VAL A 108 36.84 0.50 -4.52
N HIS A 109 37.22 0.40 -3.25
CA HIS A 109 38.58 0.68 -2.84
C HIS A 109 39.38 -0.61 -2.88
N TYR A 110 40.48 -0.60 -3.64
CA TYR A 110 41.45 -1.67 -3.61
C TYR A 110 42.47 -1.37 -2.50
N ILE A 111 42.40 -2.12 -1.41
CA ILE A 111 43.32 -1.93 -0.29
C ILE A 111 44.59 -2.73 -0.58
N HIS A 112 45.61 -2.02 -1.08
CA HIS A 112 46.98 -2.52 -1.11
C HIS A 112 47.67 -2.10 0.20
N ASP A 113 47.61 -2.94 1.23
CA ASP A 113 48.41 -2.70 2.43
C ASP A 113 49.75 -3.44 2.32
N ALA A 114 50.77 -2.74 1.80
CA ALA A 114 52.13 -3.27 1.69
C ALA A 114 52.82 -3.50 3.06
N SER A 115 52.18 -3.09 4.16
CA SER A 115 52.69 -3.15 5.52
C SER A 115 52.21 -4.37 6.31
N TRP A 116 51.24 -5.13 5.79
CA TRP A 116 50.62 -6.26 6.48
C TRP A 116 50.87 -7.57 5.73
N ASP A 117 51.91 -8.29 6.13
CA ASP A 117 52.31 -9.60 5.57
C ASP A 117 51.25 -10.72 5.78
N ILE A 118 50.18 -10.42 6.53
CA ILE A 118 49.16 -11.37 6.98
C ILE A 118 47.87 -11.27 6.16
N ASN A 119 47.60 -10.14 5.48
CA ASN A 119 46.34 -9.95 4.78
C ASN A 119 46.58 -9.72 3.28
N PRO A 120 46.16 -10.65 2.40
CA PRO A 120 46.29 -10.44 0.97
C PRO A 120 45.46 -9.23 0.53
N PRO A 121 45.84 -8.58 -0.60
CA PRO A 121 45.04 -7.51 -1.17
C PRO A 121 43.60 -7.97 -1.37
N HIS A 122 42.65 -7.17 -0.89
CA HIS A 122 41.23 -7.45 -1.02
C HIS A 122 40.47 -6.18 -1.40
N GLU A 123 39.35 -6.38 -2.08
CA GLU A 123 38.42 -5.32 -2.44
C GLU A 123 37.49 -5.05 -1.26
N GLU A 124 37.45 -3.81 -0.77
CA GLU A 124 36.45 -3.38 0.19
C GLU A 124 35.42 -2.49 -0.50
N ARG A 125 34.13 -2.85 -0.34
CA ARG A 125 33.01 -2.04 -0.84
C ARG A 125 32.47 -1.20 0.29
N ILE A 126 32.83 0.08 0.31
CA ILE A 126 32.26 1.04 1.26
C ILE A 126 30.89 1.47 0.71
N VAL A 127 29.84 1.24 1.49
CA VAL A 127 28.50 1.74 1.18
C VAL A 127 28.32 3.05 1.93
N GLU A 128 28.31 4.17 1.21
CA GLU A 128 28.12 5.45 1.84
C GLU A 128 26.70 5.60 2.42
N PRO A 129 26.53 6.28 3.57
CA PRO A 129 25.21 6.48 4.20
C PRO A 129 24.18 7.11 3.25
N HIS A 130 24.64 7.96 2.33
CA HIS A 130 23.77 8.62 1.35
C HIS A 130 23.18 7.64 0.33
N ARG A 131 23.92 6.58 0.00
CA ARG A 131 23.45 5.50 -0.87
C ARG A 131 22.32 4.72 -0.19
N VAL A 132 22.46 4.44 1.10
CA VAL A 132 21.40 3.76 1.88
C VAL A 132 20.14 4.61 1.91
N ALA A 133 20.27 5.92 2.15
CA ALA A 133 19.13 6.85 2.12
C ALA A 133 18.48 6.94 0.72
N ALA A 134 19.27 7.01 -0.35
CA ALA A 134 18.77 7.01 -1.73
C ALA A 134 18.06 5.70 -2.12
N MET A 135 18.60 4.56 -1.68
CA MET A 135 17.98 3.24 -1.86
C MET A 135 16.65 3.13 -1.12
N GLU A 136 16.60 3.62 0.11
CA GLU A 136 15.38 3.66 0.92
C GLU A 136 14.33 4.55 0.24
N LEU A 137 14.70 5.78 -0.14
CA LEU A 137 13.80 6.70 -0.83
C LEU A 137 13.26 6.09 -2.13
N ARG A 138 14.11 5.48 -2.95
CA ARG A 138 13.69 4.79 -4.18
C ARG A 138 12.68 3.68 -3.90
N THR A 139 12.89 2.92 -2.83
CA THR A 139 11.99 1.84 -2.42
C THR A 139 10.64 2.41 -2.02
N GLN A 140 10.63 3.45 -1.18
CA GLN A 140 9.39 4.07 -0.71
C GLN A 140 8.61 4.75 -1.85
N LEU A 141 9.30 5.44 -2.78
CA LEU A 141 8.66 6.02 -3.97
C LEU A 141 7.98 4.96 -4.84
N ARG A 142 8.60 3.78 -5.00
CA ARG A 142 8.02 2.66 -5.77
C ARG A 142 6.83 2.02 -5.05
N GLU A 143 6.93 1.83 -3.74
CA GLU A 143 5.82 1.33 -2.90
C GLU A 143 4.62 2.27 -3.00
N LEU A 144 4.83 3.57 -2.78
CA LEU A 144 3.79 4.59 -2.88
C LEU A 144 3.15 4.62 -4.28
N ALA A 145 3.97 4.60 -5.34
CA ALA A 145 3.47 4.52 -6.70
C ALA A 145 2.61 3.25 -6.94
N ALA A 146 3.01 2.11 -6.39
CA ALA A 146 2.22 0.88 -6.51
C ALA A 146 0.86 1.00 -5.80
N LYS A 147 0.81 1.58 -4.60
CA LYS A 147 -0.46 1.80 -3.87
C LYS A 147 -1.37 2.77 -4.62
N LEU A 148 -0.84 3.88 -5.10
CA LEU A 148 -1.61 4.87 -5.88
C LEU A 148 -2.13 4.28 -7.18
N GLY A 149 -1.32 3.51 -7.90
CA GLY A 149 -1.75 2.79 -9.09
C GLY A 149 -2.87 1.78 -8.78
N SER A 150 -2.77 1.08 -7.65
CA SER A 150 -3.82 0.15 -7.19
C SER A 150 -5.15 0.84 -6.91
N ILE A 151 -5.13 2.03 -6.29
CA ILE A 151 -6.34 2.85 -6.05
C ILE A 151 -6.93 3.30 -7.39
N GLN A 152 -6.12 3.88 -8.28
CA GLN A 152 -6.60 4.37 -9.57
C GLN A 152 -7.20 3.26 -10.43
N ASN A 153 -6.60 2.07 -10.42
CA ASN A 153 -7.13 0.92 -11.14
C ASN A 153 -8.48 0.44 -10.57
N LEU A 154 -8.65 0.45 -9.24
CA LEU A 154 -9.92 0.09 -8.62
C LEU A 154 -11.03 1.07 -9.01
N VAL A 155 -10.78 2.37 -8.86
CA VAL A 155 -11.75 3.43 -9.22
C VAL A 155 -12.12 3.36 -10.71
N LYS A 156 -11.14 3.11 -11.59
CA LYS A 156 -11.40 2.91 -13.02
C LYS A 156 -12.24 1.66 -13.28
N ALA A 157 -11.97 0.55 -12.61
CA ALA A 157 -12.74 -0.69 -12.74
C ALA A 157 -14.19 -0.52 -12.26
N GLU A 158 -14.41 0.13 -11.13
CA GLU A 158 -15.75 0.44 -10.61
C GLU A 158 -16.56 1.29 -11.58
N LYS A 159 -15.92 2.32 -12.17
CA LYS A 159 -16.54 3.14 -13.21
C LYS A 159 -16.93 2.31 -14.44
N LEU A 160 -16.01 1.48 -14.95
CA LEU A 160 -16.30 0.60 -16.09
C LEU A 160 -17.46 -0.36 -15.81
N VAL A 161 -17.53 -0.92 -14.60
CA VAL A 161 -18.64 -1.79 -14.19
C VAL A 161 -19.96 -1.02 -14.15
N ALA A 162 -19.95 0.23 -13.65
CA ALA A 162 -21.14 1.08 -13.66
C ALA A 162 -21.59 1.43 -15.09
N ASP A 163 -20.64 1.75 -15.97
CA ASP A 163 -20.90 2.07 -17.38
C ASP A 163 -21.50 0.84 -18.12
N VAL A 164 -20.95 -0.36 -17.90
CA VAL A 164 -21.49 -1.60 -18.49
C VAL A 164 -22.89 -1.93 -17.97
N ARG A 165 -23.18 -1.67 -16.69
CA ARG A 165 -24.52 -1.91 -16.11
C ARG A 165 -25.57 -0.93 -16.60
N THR A 166 -25.17 0.30 -16.93
CA THR A 166 -26.06 1.35 -17.43
C THR A 166 -26.23 1.31 -18.94
N ALA A 167 -25.24 0.78 -19.67
CA ALA A 167 -25.34 0.39 -21.06
C ALA A 167 -26.29 -0.82 -21.19
N LYS A 168 -27.60 -0.53 -21.25
CA LYS A 168 -28.60 -1.52 -21.69
C LYS A 168 -28.27 -1.92 -23.12
N PHE A 169 -27.75 -3.13 -23.29
CA PHE A 169 -27.80 -3.88 -24.55
C PHE A 169 -29.16 -4.55 -24.69
#